data_AF-A0A0B8NWS2-F1
#
_entry.id   AF-A0A0B8NWS2-F1
#
_cell.length_a   1.000
_cell.length_b   1.000
_cell.length_c   1.000
_cell.angle_alpha   90.00
_cell.angle_beta   90.00
_cell.angle_gamma   90.00
#
_symmetry.space_group_name_H-M   'P 1'
#
loop_
_entity.id
_entity.type
_entity.pdbx_description
1 polymer ?
#
loop_
_entity_poly.entity_id
_entity_poly.type
_entity_poly.pdbx_seq_one_letter_code
_entity_poly.pdbx_strand_id
1 'polypeptide(L)'
;MSRPNILAIWGDDIGIDNISAYTRGQAGHWTPNIDRIANEGAIFTDFYGEQSCTAGRSAFITGQHPIRTGLTKVGMPGSTQGMRQKIQLSLPCLKIKAT
;
A
#
# COMPACT_ATOMS: atom_id res chain seq x y z
N MET A 1 18.03 -22.01 5.37
CA MET A 1 16.76 -21.30 5.63
C MET A 1 15.91 -21.36 4.37
N SER A 2 14.64 -21.73 4.48
CA SER A 2 13.71 -21.73 3.34
C SER A 2 13.34 -20.30 2.94
N ARG A 3 13.05 -20.08 1.65
CA ARG A 3 12.60 -18.77 1.15
C ARG A 3 11.25 -18.40 1.82
N PRO A 4 11.13 -17.21 2.45
CA PRO A 4 9.87 -16.80 3.06
C PRO A 4 8.82 -16.49 1.99
N ASN A 5 7.55 -16.72 2.34
CA ASN A 5 6.41 -16.26 1.55
C ASN A 5 6.04 -14.84 2.00
N ILE A 6 5.95 -13.90 1.06
CA ILE A 6 5.65 -12.50 1.33
C ILE A 6 4.25 -12.19 0.77
N LEU A 7 3.35 -11.70 1.64
CA LEU A 7 2.01 -11.24 1.29
C LEU A 7 1.88 -9.77 1.68
N ALA A 8 1.49 -8.93 0.72
CA ALA A 8 1.14 -7.53 0.97
C ALA A 8 -0.38 -7.37 0.87
N ILE A 9 -1.00 -6.81 1.92
CA ILE A 9 -2.42 -6.48 1.97
C ILE A 9 -2.53 -4.95 1.98
N TRP A 10 -3.40 -4.39 1.15
CA TRP A 10 -3.56 -2.94 1.02
C TRP A 10 -5.03 -2.55 1.01
N GLY A 11 -5.46 -1.77 2.01
CA GLY A 11 -6.80 -1.18 2.05
C GLY A 11 -6.94 0.07 1.17
N ASP A 12 -8.08 0.22 0.50
CA ASP A 12 -8.42 1.41 -0.29
C ASP A 12 -9.25 2.37 0.58
N ASP A 13 -8.88 3.64 0.62
CA ASP A 13 -9.55 4.68 1.44
C ASP A 13 -9.73 4.30 2.93
N ILE A 14 -8.71 3.67 3.52
CA ILE A 14 -8.68 3.30 4.95
C ILE A 14 -7.87 4.30 5.75
N GLY A 15 -8.52 5.00 6.68
CA GLY A 15 -7.86 5.85 7.68
C GLY A 15 -7.36 5.05 8.88
N ILE A 16 -6.45 5.66 9.66
CA ILE A 16 -5.94 5.08 10.92
C ILE A 16 -7.09 4.76 11.88
N ASP A 17 -8.09 5.64 11.91
CA ASP A 17 -9.24 5.50 12.82
C ASP A 17 -10.17 4.33 12.46
N ASN A 18 -10.04 3.77 11.25
CA ASN A 18 -10.82 2.62 10.81
C ASN A 18 -10.26 1.26 11.29
N ILE A 19 -9.11 1.26 11.95
CA ILE A 19 -8.45 0.03 12.41
C ILE A 19 -8.40 0.03 13.95
N SER A 20 -9.07 -0.94 14.58
CA SER A 20 -9.19 -1.00 16.03
C SER A 20 -7.86 -1.20 16.77
N ALA A 21 -6.84 -1.78 16.13
CA ALA A 21 -5.49 -1.85 16.68
C ALA A 21 -4.88 -0.47 16.99
N TYR A 22 -5.28 0.57 16.26
CA TYR A 22 -4.82 1.95 16.48
C TYR A 22 -5.71 2.70 17.48
N THR A 23 -7.03 2.56 17.35
CA THR A 23 -8.00 3.32 18.16
C THR A 23 -8.41 2.64 19.45
N ARG A 24 -8.01 1.39 19.67
CA ARG A 24 -8.46 0.53 20.78
C ARG A 24 -9.99 0.43 20.86
N GLY A 25 -10.64 0.34 19.69
CA GLY A 25 -12.09 0.20 19.56
C GLY A 25 -12.88 1.50 19.81
N GLN A 26 -12.22 2.65 19.96
CA GLN A 26 -12.91 3.94 20.20
C GLN A 26 -13.87 4.34 19.08
N ALA A 27 -13.64 3.88 17.86
CA ALA A 27 -14.49 4.16 16.71
C ALA A 27 -15.72 3.22 16.61
N GLY A 28 -16.01 2.43 17.65
CA GLY A 28 -17.22 1.60 17.75
C GLY A 28 -17.23 0.34 16.89
N HIS A 29 -16.10 0.01 16.25
CA HIS A 29 -15.94 -1.18 15.41
C HIS A 29 -14.64 -1.92 15.76
N TRP A 30 -14.60 -3.20 15.39
CA TRP A 30 -13.48 -4.11 15.64
C TRP A 30 -13.04 -4.78 14.34
N THR A 31 -11.74 -4.91 14.15
CA THR A 31 -11.11 -5.61 13.03
C THR A 31 -10.30 -6.80 13.54
N PRO A 32 -10.96 -7.84 14.10
CA PRO A 32 -10.31 -8.87 14.92
C PRO A 32 -9.17 -9.62 14.20
N ASN A 33 -9.27 -9.81 12.88
CA ASN A 33 -8.22 -10.45 12.09
C ASN A 33 -6.98 -9.54 11.90
N ILE A 34 -7.18 -8.22 11.81
CA ILE A 34 -6.10 -7.24 11.69
C ILE A 34 -5.47 -7.00 13.07
N ASP A 35 -6.30 -6.90 14.12
CA ASP A 35 -5.85 -6.80 15.50
C ASP A 35 -4.95 -7.98 15.89
N ARG A 36 -5.31 -9.20 15.46
CA ARG A 36 -4.48 -10.39 15.65
C ARG A 36 -3.11 -10.24 14.98
N ILE A 37 -3.04 -9.75 13.74
CA ILE A 37 -1.77 -9.51 13.04
C ILE A 37 -0.92 -8.45 13.77
N ALA A 38 -1.56 -7.40 14.28
CA ALA A 38 -0.87 -6.36 15.05
C ALA A 38 -0.30 -6.90 16.37
N ASN A 39 -1.04 -7.76 17.08
CA ASN A 39 -0.61 -8.38 18.33
C ASN A 39 0.49 -9.44 18.16
N GLU A 40 0.46 -10.20 17.06
CA GLU A 40 1.48 -11.22 16.74
C GLU A 40 2.73 -10.62 16.09
N GLY A 41 2.65 -9.38 15.61
CA GLY A 41 3.68 -8.74 14.80
C GLY A 41 4.11 -7.39 15.37
N ALA A 42 4.13 -6.40 14.49
CA ALA A 42 4.49 -5.03 14.83
C ALA A 42 3.46 -4.06 14.24
N ILE A 43 3.30 -2.94 14.92
CA ILE A 43 2.47 -1.81 14.48
C ILE A 43 3.38 -0.60 14.26
N PHE A 44 3.12 0.15 13.20
CA PHE A 44 3.84 1.40 12.92
C PHE A 44 2.95 2.57 13.32
N THR A 45 3.41 3.44 14.22
CA THR A 45 2.75 4.68 14.61
C THR A 45 2.88 5.75 13.52
N ASP A 46 4.02 5.75 12.83
CA ASP A 46 4.38 6.72 11.82
C ASP A 46 4.58 6.01 10.48
N PHE A 47 3.53 5.99 9.66
CA PHE A 47 3.53 5.43 8.31
C PHE A 47 2.88 6.42 7.35
N TYR A 48 3.59 6.81 6.31
CA TYR A 48 3.16 7.84 5.36
C TYR A 48 2.87 7.22 3.99
N GLY A 49 1.78 7.67 3.39
CA GLY A 49 1.36 7.30 2.04
C GLY A 49 1.03 8.52 1.20
N GLU A 50 1.01 8.32 -0.11
CA GLU A 50 0.57 9.32 -1.06
C GLU A 50 -0.96 9.45 -1.02
N GLN A 51 -1.47 10.68 -1.16
CA GLN A 51 -2.90 11.00 -1.01
C GLN A 51 -3.77 10.59 -2.22
N SER A 52 -3.27 9.79 -3.16
CA SER A 52 -4.01 9.36 -4.34
C SER A 52 -3.83 7.85 -4.55
N CYS A 53 -4.91 7.15 -4.91
CA CYS A 53 -4.89 5.72 -5.22
C CYS A 53 -3.84 5.37 -6.31
N THR A 54 -3.73 6.20 -7.35
CA THR A 54 -2.78 6.02 -8.45
C THR A 54 -1.34 6.29 -7.98
N ALA A 55 -1.14 7.41 -7.26
CA ALA A 55 0.16 7.79 -6.76
C ALA A 55 0.71 6.80 -5.74
N GLY A 56 -0.10 6.44 -4.72
CA GLY A 56 0.27 5.51 -3.66
C GLY A 56 0.63 4.14 -4.21
N ARG A 57 -0.26 3.53 -5.00
CA ARG A 57 0.00 2.20 -5.60
C ARG A 57 1.25 2.24 -6.48
N SER A 58 1.45 3.30 -7.25
CA SER A 58 2.69 3.44 -8.04
C SER A 58 3.92 3.52 -7.16
N ALA A 59 3.89 4.32 -6.10
CA ALA A 59 5.03 4.52 -5.21
C ALA A 59 5.45 3.24 -4.51
N PHE A 60 4.49 2.43 -4.05
CA PHE A 60 4.77 1.13 -3.41
C PHE A 60 5.29 0.09 -4.39
N ILE A 61 4.66 -0.03 -5.57
CA ILE A 61 5.07 -1.00 -6.59
C ILE A 61 6.49 -0.71 -7.06
N THR A 62 6.80 0.55 -7.32
CA THR A 62 8.07 0.95 -7.92
C THR A 62 9.14 1.28 -6.89
N GLY A 63 8.74 1.57 -5.65
CA GLY A 63 9.57 2.12 -4.58
C GLY A 63 10.17 3.48 -4.97
N GLN A 64 9.40 4.32 -5.67
CA GLN A 64 9.83 5.64 -6.15
C GLN A 64 8.77 6.69 -5.85
N HIS A 65 9.19 7.93 -5.62
CA HIS A 65 8.26 9.05 -5.48
C HIS A 65 7.43 9.23 -6.78
N PRO A 66 6.10 9.46 -6.72
CA PRO A 66 5.22 9.51 -7.90
C PRO A 66 5.62 10.53 -8.97
N ILE A 67 6.34 11.58 -8.57
CA ILE A 67 6.90 12.56 -9.52
C ILE A 67 7.86 11.92 -10.55
N ARG A 68 8.55 10.83 -10.19
CA ARG A 68 9.46 10.10 -11.08
C ARG A 68 8.72 9.19 -12.05
N THR A 69 7.55 8.69 -11.65
CA THR A 69 6.70 7.83 -12.50
C THR A 69 5.73 8.65 -13.36
N GLY A 70 5.49 9.91 -12.99
CA GLY A 70 4.50 10.79 -13.63
C GLY A 70 3.06 10.50 -13.18
N LEU A 71 2.87 9.64 -12.18
CA LEU A 71 1.57 9.16 -11.71
C LEU A 71 1.12 9.91 -10.43
N THR A 72 1.11 11.23 -10.48
CA THR A 72 0.82 12.08 -9.31
C THR A 72 -0.67 12.33 -9.07
N LYS A 73 -1.53 12.00 -10.04
CA LYS A 73 -2.98 12.21 -9.98
C LYS A 73 -3.73 11.03 -10.56
N VAL A 74 -5.01 10.94 -10.23
CA VAL A 74 -5.93 9.95 -10.79
C VAL A 74 -6.23 10.32 -12.24
N GLY A 75 -5.98 9.39 -13.16
CA GLY A 75 -6.39 9.53 -14.56
C GLY A 75 -7.89 9.29 -14.72
N MET A 76 -8.53 9.97 -15.66
CA MET A 76 -9.91 9.64 -16.03
C MET A 76 -9.94 8.29 -16.76
N PRO A 77 -11.05 7.54 -16.69
CA PRO A 77 -11.26 6.37 -17.54
C PRO A 77 -10.98 6.72 -19.01
N GLY A 78 -10.08 5.97 -19.65
CA GLY A 78 -9.64 6.22 -21.03
C GLY A 78 -8.46 7.19 -21.20
N SER A 79 -7.86 7.68 -20.11
CA SER A 79 -6.62 8.48 -20.20
C SER A 79 -5.47 7.66 -20.79
N THR A 80 -4.65 8.28 -21.64
CA THR A 80 -3.48 7.64 -22.25
C THR A 80 -2.31 7.51 -21.27
N GLN A 81 -2.32 8.27 -20.18
CA GLN A 81 -1.33 8.22 -19.12
C GLN A 81 -1.54 6.99 -18.22
N GLY A 82 -0.45 6.28 -17.93
CA GLY A 82 -0.43 5.09 -17.08
C GLY A 82 0.99 4.71 -16.67
N MET A 83 1.12 3.64 -15.88
CA MET A 83 2.43 3.11 -15.51
C MET A 83 3.20 2.66 -16.76
N ARG A 84 4.44 3.16 -16.92
CA ARG A 84 5.30 2.74 -18.03
C ARG A 84 5.65 1.25 -17.90
N GLN A 85 5.72 0.51 -19.01
CA GLN A 85 6.05 -0.92 -18.99
C GLN A 85 7.48 -1.21 -18.50
N LYS A 86 8.41 -0.29 -18.75
CA LYS A 86 9.81 -0.39 -18.30
C LYS A 86 10.03 0.54 -17.12
N ILE A 87 9.51 0.17 -15.94
CA ILE A 87 9.83 0.88 -14.71
C ILE A 87 10.98 0.20 -14.01
N GLN A 88 11.97 1.01 -13.63
CA GLN A 88 13.07 0.59 -12.78
C GLN A 88 12.52 0.33 -11.37
N LEU A 89 12.19 -0.93 -11.08
CA LEU A 89 11.89 -1.40 -9.73
C LEU A 89 13.13 -1.14 -8.86
N SER A 90 12.97 -0.40 -7.76
CA SER A 90 14.03 -0.30 -6.75
C SER A 90 14.16 -1.60 -5.94
N LEU A 91 13.15 -2.47 -6.00
CA LEU A 91 13.12 -3.81 -5.39
C LEU A 91 13.35 -4.90 -6.46
N PRO A 92 14.60 -5.32 -6.74
CA PRO A 92 14.86 -6.38 -7.71
C PRO A 92 14.32 -7.77 -7.29
N CYS A 93 13.91 -7.93 -6.02
CA CYS A 93 13.41 -9.19 -5.46
C CYS A 93 11.89 -9.38 -5.57
N LEU A 94 11.12 -8.30 -5.77
CA LEU A 94 9.66 -8.37 -5.78
C LEU A 94 9.16 -8.59 -7.22
N LYS A 95 8.93 -9.86 -7.59
CA LYS A 95 8.26 -10.22 -8.84
C LYS A 95 6.76 -9.93 -8.70
N ILE A 96 6.36 -8.69 -8.93
CA ILE A 96 4.94 -8.33 -9.00
C ILE A 96 4.42 -8.79 -10.37
N LYS A 97 3.61 -9.85 -10.37
CA LYS A 97 2.87 -10.28 -11.56
C LYS A 97 1.50 -9.59 -11.51
N ALA A 98 1.36 -8.48 -12.24
CA ALA A 98 0.04 -7.93 -12.52
C ALA A 98 -0.64 -8.91 -13.50
N THR A 99 -1.74 -9.52 -13.06
CA THR A 99 -2.67 -10.27 -13.93
C THR A 99 -3.55 -9.32 -14.71
#